data_AF-A0A5N6X293-F1
#
_entry.id   AF-A0A5N6X293-F1
#
_cell.length_a   1.000
_cell.length_b   1.000
_cell.length_c   1.000
_cell.angle_alpha   90.00
_cell.angle_beta   90.00
_cell.angle_gamma   90.00
#
_symmetry.space_group_name_H-M   'P 1'
#
loop_
_entity.id
_entity.type
_entity.pdbx_description
1 polymer ?
#
loop_
_entity_poly.entity_id
_entity_poly.type
_entity_poly.pdbx_seq_one_letter_code
_entity_poly.pdbx_strand_id
1 'polypeptide(L)'
;MPYSLQRLKEKWEASIETGHWPSARAQGKAHSGRHCFLLQLPTELLLEIASYLSVVPRACLALTCRRLFLVDDAALNSELLQFSPDFAPLFKHYQNKYNFTTPRWQLIRLLENRRWLACSRCLKMHMAASFPQREWKKRPEDRICNLGDLAGVVELCPCIKLSFRGKMDLVDLLRMRQQSLTALATQFGASSLERFCWHSCVMNYGSSEMKIRVLPELDKTDMLKVRVEYRLTIEAGQLGKEESMIPRLGCAHRAVDLWLASVCNAYDAFDRTASHISACSICNTSLICPRKGPLRVDEGSGHDVYDFYIEKCLGPGNVSIPDHQWAVQRIHPAGDRRAVGDCDERYPWGPRQYHIRS
;
A
#
# COMPACT_ATOMS: atom_id res chain seq x y z
N MET A 1 6.32 0.97 -3.35
CA MET A 1 7.22 1.91 -2.65
C MET A 1 8.50 1.18 -2.24
N PRO A 2 9.56 1.26 -3.06
CA PRO A 2 10.87 0.70 -2.73
C PRO A 2 11.49 1.37 -1.49
N TYR A 3 11.03 2.55 -1.09
CA TYR A 3 11.57 3.35 0.02
C TYR A 3 11.78 2.63 1.35
N SER A 4 11.00 1.62 1.74
CA SER A 4 11.24 0.90 3.01
C SER A 4 12.31 -0.18 2.91
N LEU A 5 12.43 -0.84 1.75
CA LEU A 5 13.48 -1.82 1.47
C LEU A 5 14.77 -1.11 1.08
N GLN A 6 14.68 0.01 0.37
CA GLN A 6 15.77 0.91 0.06
C GLN A 6 16.33 1.56 1.33
N ARG A 7 15.49 2.02 2.29
CA ARG A 7 16.00 2.42 3.62
C ARG A 7 16.60 1.26 4.41
N LEU A 8 16.10 0.03 4.26
CA LEU A 8 16.70 -1.14 4.91
C LEU A 8 18.04 -1.48 4.26
N LYS A 9 18.15 -1.38 2.93
CA LYS A 9 19.37 -1.53 2.13
C LYS A 9 20.37 -0.42 2.46
N GLU A 10 19.97 0.83 2.48
CA GLU A 10 20.78 2.00 2.91
C GLU A 10 21.19 1.89 4.38
N LYS A 11 20.30 1.46 5.29
CA LYS A 11 20.68 1.17 6.69
C LYS A 11 21.61 -0.03 6.80
N TRP A 12 21.49 -1.01 5.91
CA TRP A 12 22.37 -2.17 5.83
C TRP A 12 23.75 -1.77 5.30
N GLU A 13 23.80 -1.02 4.20
CA GLU A 13 25.00 -0.45 3.58
C GLU A 13 25.70 0.49 4.58
N ALA A 14 24.97 1.38 5.25
CA ALA A 14 25.51 2.21 6.33
C ALA A 14 25.98 1.39 7.55
N SER A 15 25.32 0.26 7.88
CA SER A 15 25.79 -0.65 8.95
C SER A 15 27.03 -1.44 8.54
N ILE A 16 27.18 -1.74 7.24
CA ILE A 16 28.38 -2.36 6.66
C ILE A 16 29.56 -1.37 6.68
N GLU A 17 29.31 -0.09 6.39
CA GLU A 17 30.32 0.98 6.43
C GLU A 17 30.72 1.35 7.86
N THR A 18 29.79 1.33 8.82
CA THR A 18 30.04 1.72 10.21
C THR A 18 30.52 0.57 11.11
N GLY A 19 30.70 -0.64 10.59
CA GLY A 19 31.26 -1.79 11.33
C GLY A 19 30.42 -2.26 12.53
N HIS A 20 29.22 -1.71 12.73
CA HIS A 20 28.37 -1.99 13.88
C HIS A 20 27.49 -3.23 13.66
N TRP A 21 28.11 -4.39 13.51
CA TRP A 21 27.45 -5.62 13.94
C TRP A 21 27.63 -5.72 15.47
N PRO A 22 26.64 -6.19 16.25
CA PRO A 22 26.93 -6.70 17.58
C PRO A 22 27.82 -7.92 17.37
N SER A 23 29.14 -7.70 17.34
CA SER A 23 30.13 -8.74 17.50
C SER A 23 29.66 -9.55 18.69
N ALA A 24 29.28 -10.80 18.44
CA ALA A 24 28.93 -11.73 19.49
C ALA A 24 30.07 -11.63 20.50
N ARG A 25 29.76 -11.13 21.70
CA ARG A 25 30.71 -11.03 22.81
C ARG A 25 31.54 -12.30 22.79
N ALA A 26 32.86 -12.12 22.62
CA ALA A 26 33.85 -13.16 22.82
C ALA A 26 33.61 -13.77 24.21
N GLN A 27 32.85 -14.86 24.26
CA GLN A 27 32.95 -15.82 25.34
C GLN A 27 33.83 -16.92 24.81
N GLY A 28 35.09 -16.85 25.21
CA GLY A 28 36.08 -17.87 24.94
C GLY A 28 35.59 -19.22 25.45
N LYS A 29 35.22 -20.08 24.51
CA LYS A 29 35.49 -21.52 24.55
C LYS A 29 35.65 -21.93 23.09
N ALA A 30 36.87 -22.33 22.74
CA ALA A 30 37.23 -22.83 21.42
C ALA A 30 36.19 -23.88 20.97
N HIS A 31 35.33 -23.51 20.03
CA HIS A 31 34.65 -24.47 19.18
C HIS A 31 35.52 -24.56 17.93
N SER A 32 36.06 -25.75 17.71
CA SER A 32 36.69 -26.14 16.44
C SER A 32 35.82 -25.63 15.29
N GLY A 33 36.45 -24.85 14.40
CA GLY A 33 35.78 -24.07 13.37
C GLY A 33 34.91 -24.94 12.47
N ARG A 34 33.58 -24.87 12.68
CA ARG A 34 32.62 -25.37 11.69
C ARG A 34 32.67 -24.43 10.48
N HIS A 35 33.52 -24.78 9.51
CA HIS A 35 33.47 -24.18 8.19
C HIS A 35 32.09 -24.45 7.57
N CYS A 36 31.42 -23.40 7.08
CA CYS A 36 30.19 -23.56 6.32
C CYS A 36 30.55 -23.94 4.89
N PHE A 37 30.43 -25.22 4.54
CA PHE A 37 30.76 -25.72 3.19
C PHE A 37 29.98 -25.03 2.07
N LEU A 38 28.75 -24.59 2.35
CA LEU A 38 27.96 -23.78 1.42
C LEU A 38 28.69 -22.49 1.04
N LEU A 39 29.28 -21.79 2.02
CA LEU A 39 30.03 -20.56 1.79
C LEU A 39 31.45 -20.80 1.23
N GLN A 40 31.81 -22.02 0.88
CA GLN A 40 33.03 -22.34 0.15
C GLN A 40 32.77 -22.62 -1.33
N LEU A 41 31.51 -22.81 -1.72
CA LEU A 41 31.14 -23.01 -3.12
C LEU A 41 31.48 -21.75 -3.95
N PRO A 42 31.83 -21.91 -5.24
CA PRO A 42 31.86 -20.82 -6.20
C PRO A 42 30.52 -20.09 -6.28
N THR A 43 30.55 -18.82 -6.66
CA THR A 43 29.34 -17.97 -6.75
C THR A 43 28.31 -18.54 -7.73
N GLU A 44 28.78 -19.19 -8.80
CA GLU A 44 27.97 -19.83 -9.83
C GLU A 44 27.12 -20.96 -9.23
N LEU A 45 27.71 -21.79 -8.36
CA LEU A 45 26.97 -22.86 -7.67
C LEU A 45 25.99 -22.31 -6.64
N LEU A 46 26.31 -21.18 -6.00
CA LEU A 46 25.37 -20.50 -5.09
C LEU A 46 24.17 -19.93 -5.84
N LEU A 47 24.39 -19.33 -7.02
CA LEU A 47 23.32 -18.86 -7.91
C LEU A 47 22.46 -20.01 -8.42
N GLU A 48 23.09 -21.13 -8.81
CA GLU A 48 22.41 -22.34 -9.24
C GLU A 48 21.53 -22.91 -8.11
N ILE A 49 22.05 -23.02 -6.89
CA ILE A 49 21.25 -23.42 -5.71
C ILE A 49 20.08 -22.46 -5.49
N ALA A 50 20.31 -21.15 -5.56
CA ALA A 50 19.26 -20.14 -5.36
C ALA A 50 18.19 -20.19 -6.46
N SER A 51 18.52 -20.65 -7.67
CA SER A 51 17.58 -20.77 -8.79
C SER A 51 16.50 -21.84 -8.52
N TYR A 52 16.81 -22.89 -7.76
CA TYR A 52 15.86 -23.93 -7.35
C TYR A 52 14.96 -23.52 -6.18
N LEU A 53 15.23 -22.39 -5.52
CA LEU A 53 14.46 -21.93 -4.37
C LEU A 53 13.28 -21.05 -4.80
N SER A 54 12.12 -21.30 -4.19
CA SER A 54 11.00 -20.36 -4.28
C SER A 54 11.31 -19.06 -3.54
N VAL A 55 10.55 -18.00 -3.83
CA VAL A 55 10.86 -16.63 -3.41
C VAL A 55 11.12 -16.47 -1.90
N VAL A 56 10.39 -17.18 -1.04
CA VAL A 56 10.50 -17.05 0.42
C VAL A 56 11.78 -17.72 0.95
N PRO A 57 12.04 -19.02 0.73
CA PRO A 57 13.32 -19.64 1.07
C PRO A 57 14.53 -18.93 0.47
N ARG A 58 14.41 -18.43 -0.77
CA ARG A 58 15.45 -17.67 -1.46
C ARG A 58 15.79 -16.36 -0.74
N ALA A 59 14.77 -15.59 -0.36
CA ALA A 59 14.94 -14.40 0.47
C ALA A 59 15.51 -14.69 1.86
N CYS A 60 15.06 -15.78 2.50
CA CYS A 60 15.62 -16.22 3.77
C CYS A 60 17.12 -16.55 3.64
N LEU A 61 17.52 -17.27 2.58
CA LEU A 61 18.91 -17.61 2.30
C LEU A 61 19.75 -16.34 2.12
N ALA A 62 19.27 -15.39 1.32
CA ALA A 62 19.93 -14.10 1.11
C ALA A 62 20.16 -13.35 2.43
N LEU A 63 19.21 -13.41 3.38
CA LEU A 63 19.31 -12.73 4.68
C LEU A 63 20.21 -13.43 5.71
N THR A 64 20.76 -14.61 5.41
CA THR A 64 21.59 -15.35 6.39
C THR A 64 22.96 -14.72 6.61
N CYS A 65 23.62 -14.21 5.56
CA CYS A 65 24.93 -13.58 5.66
C CYS A 65 25.19 -12.63 4.49
N ARG A 66 26.22 -11.77 4.65
CA ARG A 66 26.60 -10.78 3.63
C ARG A 66 26.89 -11.39 2.25
N ARG A 67 27.58 -12.54 2.21
CA ARG A 67 27.92 -13.19 0.93
C ARG A 67 26.66 -13.62 0.18
N LEU A 68 25.74 -14.30 0.86
CA LEU A 68 24.50 -14.78 0.25
C LEU A 68 23.55 -13.64 -0.10
N PHE A 69 23.55 -12.56 0.68
CA PHE A 69 22.84 -11.33 0.33
C PHE A 69 23.35 -10.73 -0.99
N LEU A 70 24.67 -10.62 -1.17
CA LEU A 70 25.25 -10.06 -2.39
C LEU A 70 25.05 -10.95 -3.61
N VAL A 71 24.94 -12.27 -3.42
CA VAL A 71 24.64 -13.21 -4.51
C VAL A 71 23.21 -13.03 -5.04
N ASP A 72 22.27 -12.58 -4.20
CA ASP A 72 20.85 -12.66 -4.52
C ASP A 72 20.01 -11.55 -3.87
N ASP A 73 20.49 -10.31 -3.95
CA ASP A 73 19.78 -9.16 -3.37
C ASP A 73 18.43 -8.91 -4.07
N ALA A 74 18.33 -9.29 -5.36
CA ALA A 74 17.13 -9.25 -6.17
C ALA A 74 15.98 -10.07 -5.56
N ALA A 75 16.27 -11.17 -4.85
CA ALA A 75 15.24 -11.98 -4.19
C ALA A 75 14.42 -11.17 -3.19
N LEU A 76 15.04 -10.23 -2.47
CA LEU A 76 14.37 -9.37 -1.49
C LEU A 76 13.53 -8.26 -2.14
N ASN A 77 13.82 -7.93 -3.38
CA ASN A 77 13.10 -6.92 -4.15
C ASN A 77 11.92 -7.51 -4.95
N SER A 78 11.73 -8.83 -4.93
CA SER A 78 10.61 -9.50 -5.59
C SER A 78 9.26 -8.89 -5.19
N GLU A 79 8.40 -8.64 -6.18
CA GLU A 79 7.05 -8.11 -5.98
C GLU A 79 6.20 -8.98 -5.07
N LEU A 80 6.43 -10.30 -5.04
CA LEU A 80 5.74 -11.27 -4.17
C LEU A 80 6.02 -11.05 -2.68
N LEU A 81 7.14 -10.42 -2.34
CA LEU A 81 7.52 -10.06 -0.97
C LEU A 81 7.10 -8.63 -0.61
N GLN A 82 6.66 -7.85 -1.59
CA GLN A 82 6.03 -6.55 -1.36
C GLN A 82 4.56 -6.74 -1.01
N PHE A 83 3.89 -5.67 -0.58
CA PHE A 83 2.44 -5.77 -0.51
C PHE A 83 1.91 -5.97 -1.92
N SER A 84 1.10 -7.01 -2.12
CA SER A 84 0.43 -7.22 -3.40
C SER A 84 -0.30 -5.94 -3.83
N PRO A 85 -0.20 -5.54 -5.12
CA PRO A 85 -0.96 -4.44 -5.68
C PRO A 85 -2.44 -4.53 -5.30
N ASP A 86 -3.00 -5.75 -5.39
CA ASP A 86 -4.37 -6.07 -5.02
C ASP A 86 -4.34 -6.93 -3.75
N PHE A 87 -4.92 -6.43 -2.65
CA PHE A 87 -4.82 -7.06 -1.32
C PHE A 87 -5.55 -8.41 -1.22
N ALA A 88 -6.43 -8.71 -2.19
CA ALA A 88 -7.06 -10.00 -2.39
C ALA A 88 -7.52 -10.11 -3.86
N PRO A 89 -7.80 -11.33 -4.35
CA PRO A 89 -8.57 -11.48 -5.57
C PRO A 89 -9.88 -10.69 -5.51
N LEU A 90 -10.43 -10.37 -6.68
CA LEU A 90 -11.76 -9.78 -6.80
C LEU A 90 -12.75 -10.52 -5.89
N PHE A 91 -13.64 -9.76 -5.25
CA PHE A 91 -14.67 -10.31 -4.36
C PHE A 91 -14.17 -10.89 -3.02
N LYS A 92 -12.87 -10.78 -2.70
CA LYS A 92 -12.27 -11.36 -1.47
C LYS A 92 -11.54 -10.35 -0.57
N HIS A 93 -11.56 -9.07 -0.92
CA HIS A 93 -10.86 -7.98 -0.21
C HIS A 93 -11.24 -7.81 1.27
N TYR A 94 -12.42 -8.28 1.69
CA TYR A 94 -12.87 -8.23 3.09
C TYR A 94 -12.37 -9.40 3.95
N GLN A 95 -11.72 -10.41 3.36
CA GLN A 95 -11.26 -11.59 4.09
C GLN A 95 -9.82 -11.41 4.56
N ASN A 96 -9.65 -10.88 5.79
CA ASN A 96 -8.35 -10.63 6.43
C ASN A 96 -7.39 -11.83 6.41
N LYS A 97 -7.92 -13.06 6.36
CA LYS A 97 -7.13 -14.30 6.30
C LYS A 97 -6.23 -14.37 5.06
N TYR A 98 -6.60 -13.77 3.92
CA TYR A 98 -5.76 -13.78 2.72
C TYR A 98 -4.42 -13.08 2.92
N ASN A 99 -4.38 -12.04 3.74
CA ASN A 99 -3.12 -11.34 4.03
C ASN A 99 -2.12 -12.23 4.75
N PHE A 100 -2.61 -13.23 5.51
CA PHE A 100 -1.79 -14.19 6.23
C PHE A 100 -1.34 -15.39 5.40
N THR A 101 -1.82 -15.53 4.15
CA THR A 101 -1.40 -16.59 3.24
C THR A 101 -0.38 -16.12 2.20
N THR A 102 -0.04 -14.82 2.19
CA THR A 102 0.89 -14.24 1.20
C THR A 102 2.35 -14.67 1.43
N PRO A 103 3.18 -14.78 0.38
CA PRO A 103 4.62 -15.03 0.52
C PRO A 103 5.30 -14.00 1.42
N ARG A 104 4.90 -12.71 1.32
CA ARG A 104 5.34 -11.65 2.23
C ARG A 104 5.08 -11.97 3.71
N TRP A 105 3.88 -12.42 4.07
CA TRP A 105 3.57 -12.75 5.47
C TRP A 105 4.32 -14.00 5.93
N GLN A 106 4.46 -15.00 5.06
CA GLN A 106 5.27 -16.19 5.34
C GLN A 106 6.72 -15.80 5.65
N LEU A 107 7.32 -14.91 4.86
CA LEU A 107 8.66 -14.38 5.13
C LEU A 107 8.72 -13.63 6.47
N ILE A 108 7.77 -12.76 6.75
CA ILE A 108 7.67 -12.04 8.05
C ILE A 108 7.65 -13.02 9.23
N ARG A 109 6.89 -14.12 9.12
CA ARG A 109 6.81 -15.15 10.15
C ARG A 109 8.12 -15.91 10.33
N LEU A 110 8.85 -16.18 9.24
CA LEU A 110 10.14 -16.86 9.31
C LEU A 110 11.24 -15.98 9.91
N LEU A 111 11.17 -14.67 9.70
CA LEU A 111 12.13 -13.71 10.24
C LEU A 111 11.84 -13.30 11.69
N GLU A 112 10.68 -13.67 12.23
CA GLU A 112 10.30 -13.42 13.61
C GLU A 112 11.28 -14.07 14.60
N ASN A 113 11.66 -13.33 15.62
CA ASN A 113 12.56 -13.78 16.68
C ASN A 113 12.29 -13.02 17.99
N ARG A 114 13.10 -13.25 19.02
CA ARG A 114 12.92 -12.60 20.34
C ARG A 114 12.97 -11.08 20.32
N ARG A 115 13.63 -10.48 19.31
CA ARG A 115 13.75 -9.02 19.17
C ARG A 115 12.70 -8.42 18.24
N TRP A 116 12.30 -9.17 17.21
CA TRP A 116 11.39 -8.71 16.16
C TRP A 116 10.16 -9.60 16.09
N LEU A 117 8.99 -9.02 16.33
CA LEU A 117 7.70 -9.72 16.35
C LEU A 117 6.80 -9.20 15.22
N ALA A 118 6.07 -10.10 14.56
CA ALA A 118 5.07 -9.72 13.58
C ALA A 118 3.82 -9.12 14.25
N CYS A 119 3.24 -8.09 13.63
CA CYS A 119 1.97 -7.49 14.01
C CYS A 119 0.90 -7.76 12.96
N SER A 120 -0.19 -8.40 13.38
CA SER A 120 -1.33 -8.75 12.51
C SER A 120 -2.03 -7.54 11.92
N ARG A 121 -2.10 -6.41 12.63
CA ARG A 121 -2.76 -5.17 12.17
C ARG A 121 -1.91 -4.43 11.14
N CYS A 122 -0.61 -4.28 11.43
CA CYS A 122 0.29 -3.52 10.57
C CYS A 122 0.87 -4.33 9.40
N LEU A 123 0.74 -5.66 9.42
CA LEU A 123 1.32 -6.59 8.45
C LEU A 123 2.84 -6.36 8.26
N LYS A 124 3.52 -6.11 9.38
CA LYS A 124 4.94 -5.75 9.48
C LYS A 124 5.55 -6.35 10.75
N MET A 125 6.87 -6.44 10.76
CA MET A 125 7.64 -6.69 11.98
C MET A 125 7.86 -5.39 12.75
N HIS A 126 7.78 -5.45 14.07
CA HIS A 126 8.20 -4.39 14.98
C HIS A 126 9.13 -4.97 16.04
N MET A 127 9.88 -4.11 16.74
CA MET A 127 10.66 -4.55 17.90
C MET A 127 9.72 -5.05 19.00
N ALA A 128 10.16 -6.03 19.79
CA ALA A 128 9.36 -6.60 20.88
C ALA A 128 8.87 -5.54 21.89
N ALA A 129 9.66 -4.48 22.11
CA ALA A 129 9.27 -3.33 22.94
C ALA A 129 8.06 -2.53 22.40
N SER A 130 7.72 -2.69 21.12
CA SER A 130 6.52 -2.10 20.51
C SER A 130 5.25 -2.90 20.78
N PHE A 131 5.30 -3.92 21.63
CA PHE A 131 4.16 -4.77 21.98
C PHE A 131 3.93 -4.78 23.49
N PRO A 132 2.66 -4.77 23.94
CA PRO A 132 2.33 -5.08 25.33
C PRO A 132 2.77 -6.51 25.68
N GLN A 133 3.21 -6.74 26.91
CA GLN A 133 3.74 -8.04 27.34
C GLN A 133 2.76 -9.22 27.12
N ARG A 134 1.44 -8.96 27.24
CA ARG A 134 0.38 -9.95 26.97
C ARG A 134 0.35 -10.44 25.51
N GLU A 135 0.83 -9.63 24.58
CA GLU A 135 0.81 -9.93 23.13
C GLU A 135 1.98 -10.85 22.73
N TRP A 136 3.04 -10.93 23.53
CA TRP A 136 4.27 -11.65 23.16
C TRP A 136 4.04 -13.16 22.99
N LYS A 137 3.12 -13.73 23.77
CA LYS A 137 2.77 -15.16 23.71
C LYS A 137 1.70 -15.48 22.66
N LYS A 138 1.07 -14.46 22.04
CA LYS A 138 0.07 -14.68 21.00
C LYS A 138 0.72 -15.10 19.68
N ARG A 139 -0.09 -15.76 18.85
CA ARG A 139 0.28 -16.10 17.47
C ARG A 139 0.42 -14.82 16.64
N PRO A 140 1.31 -14.78 15.64
CA PRO A 140 1.50 -13.63 14.74
C PRO A 140 0.19 -13.07 14.17
N GLU A 141 -0.76 -13.94 13.84
CA GLU A 141 -2.05 -13.59 13.23
C GLU A 141 -3.01 -12.86 14.20
N ASP A 142 -2.80 -13.00 15.51
CA ASP A 142 -3.63 -12.39 16.56
C ASP A 142 -2.90 -11.28 17.33
N ARG A 143 -1.60 -11.12 17.08
CA ARG A 143 -0.74 -10.21 17.84
C ARG A 143 -0.91 -8.77 17.39
N ILE A 144 -1.04 -7.84 18.33
CA ILE A 144 -1.24 -6.41 18.07
C ILE A 144 -0.15 -5.59 18.77
N CYS A 145 0.43 -4.61 18.07
CA CYS A 145 1.42 -3.71 18.65
C CYS A 145 0.78 -2.59 19.49
N ASN A 146 1.58 -1.73 20.10
CA ASN A 146 1.13 -0.60 20.95
C ASN A 146 0.25 0.41 20.22
N LEU A 147 0.13 0.35 18.89
CA LEU A 147 -0.82 1.16 18.12
C LEU A 147 -2.28 0.71 18.29
N GLY A 148 -2.51 -0.45 18.92
CA GLY A 148 -3.85 -0.93 19.26
C GLY A 148 -4.67 -1.43 18.06
N ASP A 149 -5.96 -1.67 18.30
CA ASP A 149 -6.87 -2.27 17.32
C ASP A 149 -7.25 -1.35 16.16
N LEU A 150 -7.12 -0.04 16.35
CA LEU A 150 -7.38 0.94 15.28
C LEU A 150 -6.25 0.99 14.25
N ALA A 151 -5.10 0.38 14.54
CA ALA A 151 -4.01 0.23 13.58
C ALA A 151 -4.44 -0.58 12.35
N GLY A 152 -3.70 -0.40 11.27
CA GLY A 152 -4.04 -1.05 10.00
C GLY A 152 -3.20 -0.55 8.84
N VAL A 153 -3.65 -0.93 7.65
CA VAL A 153 -3.08 -0.56 6.37
C VAL A 153 -4.14 0.12 5.52
N VAL A 154 -3.86 1.34 5.07
CA VAL A 154 -4.67 2.11 4.12
C VAL A 154 -4.05 1.97 2.73
N GLU A 155 -4.86 1.78 1.70
CA GLU A 155 -4.39 1.81 0.32
C GLU A 155 -4.66 3.17 -0.31
N LEU A 156 -3.63 3.74 -0.93
CA LEU A 156 -3.72 4.98 -1.71
C LEU A 156 -3.65 4.68 -3.21
N CYS A 157 -2.73 3.82 -3.61
CA CYS A 157 -2.62 3.27 -4.96
C CYS A 157 -2.06 1.83 -4.86
N PRO A 158 -2.03 1.04 -5.95
CA PRO A 158 -1.54 -0.34 -5.88
C PRO A 158 -0.08 -0.42 -5.39
N CYS A 159 0.72 0.60 -5.70
CA CYS A 159 2.13 0.69 -5.29
C CYS A 159 2.32 1.20 -3.85
N ILE A 160 1.27 1.74 -3.21
CA ILE A 160 1.34 2.43 -1.92
C ILE A 160 0.27 1.90 -0.96
N LYS A 161 0.74 1.04 -0.06
CA LYS A 161 0.03 0.61 1.14
C LYS A 161 0.64 1.30 2.35
N LEU A 162 -0.13 2.18 2.98
CA LEU A 162 0.30 3.05 4.06
C LEU A 162 -0.09 2.46 5.42
N SER A 163 0.89 2.13 6.25
CA SER A 163 0.67 1.85 7.67
C SER A 163 0.56 3.16 8.46
N PHE A 164 -0.01 3.14 9.67
CA PHE A 164 -0.10 4.35 10.51
C PHE A 164 1.26 5.01 10.76
N ARG A 165 2.33 4.22 10.98
CA ARG A 165 3.68 4.80 11.07
C ARG A 165 4.10 5.55 9.80
N GLY A 166 3.73 5.02 8.64
CA GLY A 166 3.99 5.66 7.35
C GLY A 166 3.16 6.93 7.15
N LYS A 167 1.95 7.00 7.73
CA LYS A 167 1.18 8.26 7.82
C LYS A 167 1.99 9.32 8.55
N MET A 168 2.56 8.99 9.72
CA MET A 168 3.37 9.94 10.48
C MET A 168 4.61 10.39 9.71
N ASP A 169 5.33 9.45 9.09
CA ASP A 169 6.50 9.78 8.27
C ASP A 169 6.11 10.70 7.08
N LEU A 170 4.92 10.53 6.50
CA LEU A 170 4.40 11.40 5.44
C LEU A 170 4.01 12.78 5.97
N VAL A 171 3.38 12.88 7.14
CA VAL A 171 3.05 14.16 7.79
C VAL A 171 4.33 14.95 8.07
N ASP A 172 5.36 14.31 8.63
CA ASP A 172 6.64 14.96 8.91
C ASP A 172 7.29 15.48 7.62
N LEU A 173 7.24 14.69 6.55
CA LEU A 173 7.70 15.11 5.22
C LEU A 173 6.95 16.35 4.72
N LEU A 174 5.62 16.39 4.85
CA LEU A 174 4.81 17.52 4.41
C LEU A 174 5.11 18.79 5.23
N ARG A 175 5.30 18.66 6.55
CA ARG A 175 5.69 19.79 7.40
C ARG A 175 7.07 20.33 7.04
N MET A 176 8.06 19.45 6.85
CA MET A 176 9.39 19.85 6.39
C MET A 176 9.32 20.57 5.03
N ARG A 177 8.54 20.03 4.09
CA ARG A 177 8.31 20.68 2.79
C ARG A 177 7.68 22.06 2.93
N GLN A 178 6.65 22.21 3.76
CA GLN A 178 5.97 23.48 3.99
C GLN A 178 6.92 24.53 4.58
N GLN A 179 7.76 24.13 5.55
CA GLN A 179 8.79 25.00 6.13
C GLN A 179 9.79 25.47 5.08
N SER A 180 10.32 24.54 4.26
CA SER A 180 11.26 24.87 3.19
C SER A 180 10.65 25.80 2.14
N LEU A 181 9.39 25.55 1.73
CA LEU A 181 8.71 26.41 0.75
C LEU A 181 8.41 27.80 1.31
N THR A 182 8.07 27.91 2.60
CA THR A 182 7.87 29.20 3.27
C THR A 182 9.18 30.00 3.31
N ALA A 183 10.30 29.34 3.63
CA ALA A 183 11.62 29.96 3.62
C ALA A 183 12.02 30.43 2.21
N LEU A 184 11.78 29.61 1.18
CA LEU A 184 12.06 29.96 -0.22
C LEU A 184 11.17 31.11 -0.71
N ALA A 185 9.88 31.10 -0.40
CA ALA A 185 8.96 32.17 -0.80
C ALA A 185 9.35 33.52 -0.19
N THR A 186 9.90 33.51 1.04
CA THR A 186 10.43 34.70 1.70
C THR A 186 11.65 35.27 0.97
N GLN A 187 12.46 34.41 0.33
CA GLN A 187 13.71 34.80 -0.34
C GLN A 187 13.54 35.15 -1.82
N PHE A 188 12.64 34.47 -2.53
CA PHE A 188 12.56 34.52 -4.01
C PHE A 188 11.17 34.92 -4.54
N GLY A 189 10.24 35.31 -3.66
CA GLY A 189 8.86 35.62 -4.02
C GLY A 189 7.97 34.37 -4.15
N ALA A 190 6.65 34.58 -4.15
CA ALA A 190 5.68 33.50 -4.24
C ALA A 190 5.63 32.93 -5.67
N SER A 191 6.36 31.85 -5.91
CA SER A 191 6.09 30.99 -7.07
C SER A 191 4.78 30.23 -6.86
N SER A 192 4.04 29.97 -7.94
CA SER A 192 2.83 29.15 -7.90
C SER A 192 3.16 27.79 -7.30
N LEU A 193 2.74 27.54 -6.06
CA LEU A 193 3.00 26.29 -5.35
C LEU A 193 2.22 25.17 -6.05
N GLU A 194 2.87 24.46 -6.96
CA GLU A 194 2.30 23.24 -7.51
C GLU A 194 2.04 22.24 -6.38
N ARG A 195 0.91 21.53 -6.49
CA ARG A 195 0.56 20.46 -5.54
C ARG A 195 1.68 19.43 -5.50
N PHE A 196 2.02 19.00 -4.30
CA PHE A 196 3.07 18.00 -4.10
C PHE A 196 2.64 16.63 -4.63
N CYS A 197 3.07 16.29 -5.85
CA CYS A 197 2.87 14.96 -6.42
C CYS A 197 3.84 13.97 -5.76
N TRP A 198 3.40 13.37 -4.66
CA TRP A 198 4.24 12.44 -3.87
C TRP A 198 4.52 11.13 -4.61
N HIS A 199 3.60 10.71 -5.48
CA HIS A 199 3.77 9.51 -6.27
C HIS A 199 2.96 9.56 -7.57
N SER A 200 3.51 8.96 -8.62
CA SER A 200 2.82 8.70 -9.88
C SER A 200 3.12 7.27 -10.33
N CYS A 201 2.11 6.53 -10.77
CA CYS A 201 2.28 5.21 -11.36
C CYS A 201 1.27 4.96 -12.49
N VAL A 202 1.55 3.93 -13.28
CA VAL A 202 0.66 3.44 -14.35
C VAL A 202 0.40 1.96 -14.10
N MET A 203 -0.85 1.55 -14.22
CA MET A 203 -1.28 0.17 -14.07
C MET A 203 -2.02 -0.29 -15.31
N ASN A 204 -1.75 -1.51 -15.74
CA ASN A 204 -2.45 -2.15 -16.85
C ASN A 204 -3.40 -3.22 -16.30
N TYR A 205 -4.65 -3.17 -16.76
CA TYR A 205 -5.73 -4.10 -16.41
C TYR A 205 -6.32 -4.64 -17.72
N GLY A 206 -5.77 -5.74 -18.23
CA GLY A 206 -6.09 -6.22 -19.58
C GLY A 206 -5.71 -5.17 -20.62
N SER A 207 -6.67 -4.74 -21.44
CA SER A 207 -6.50 -3.65 -22.41
C SER A 207 -6.69 -2.24 -21.83
N SER A 208 -7.04 -2.12 -20.54
CA SER A 208 -7.22 -0.84 -19.87
C SER A 208 -5.93 -0.33 -19.23
N GLU A 209 -5.65 0.96 -19.37
CA GLU A 209 -4.52 1.64 -18.71
C GLU A 209 -5.04 2.64 -17.68
N MET A 210 -4.49 2.63 -16.47
CA MET A 210 -4.84 3.56 -15.41
C MET A 210 -3.59 4.32 -14.95
N LYS A 211 -3.54 5.62 -15.23
CA LYS A 211 -2.51 6.54 -14.67
C LYS A 211 -3.01 7.09 -13.34
N ILE A 212 -2.16 7.05 -12.33
CA ILE A 212 -2.51 7.40 -10.95
C ILE A 212 -1.51 8.42 -10.42
N ARG A 213 -2.00 9.51 -9.82
CA ARG A 213 -1.18 10.49 -9.09
C ARG A 213 -1.67 10.61 -7.66
N VAL A 214 -0.78 10.57 -6.69
CA VAL A 214 -1.09 10.71 -5.26
C VAL A 214 -0.56 12.05 -4.77
N LEU A 215 -1.47 12.92 -4.31
CA LEU A 215 -1.21 14.28 -3.88
C LEU A 215 -1.67 14.45 -2.43
N PRO A 216 -0.79 14.19 -1.45
CA PRO A 216 -1.09 14.42 -0.05
C PRO A 216 -0.85 15.89 0.34
N GLU A 217 -1.68 16.40 1.23
CA GLU A 217 -1.59 17.74 1.78
C GLU A 217 -2.01 17.76 3.26
N LEU A 218 -1.46 18.71 4.01
CA LEU A 218 -1.98 19.07 5.33
C LEU A 218 -2.89 20.28 5.15
N ASP A 219 -4.13 20.18 5.60
CA ASP A 219 -5.01 21.33 5.58
C ASP A 219 -4.70 22.32 6.72
N LYS A 220 -5.47 23.41 6.77
CA LYS A 220 -5.30 24.47 7.78
C LYS A 220 -5.47 23.98 9.23
N THR A 221 -6.11 22.82 9.41
CA THR A 221 -6.33 22.18 10.72
C THR A 221 -5.36 21.04 11.00
N ASP A 222 -4.26 20.94 10.24
CA ASP A 222 -3.26 19.86 10.33
C ASP A 222 -3.85 18.47 10.05
N MET A 223 -4.94 18.41 9.28
CA MET A 223 -5.53 17.14 8.84
C MET A 223 -4.83 16.66 7.58
N LEU A 224 -4.41 15.39 7.58
CA LEU A 224 -3.84 14.79 6.39
C LEU A 224 -4.95 14.44 5.41
N LYS A 225 -5.01 15.19 4.31
CA LYS A 225 -5.86 14.88 3.15
C LYS A 225 -5.01 14.29 2.05
N VAL A 226 -5.53 13.27 1.39
CA VAL A 226 -4.86 12.63 0.26
C VAL A 226 -5.82 12.62 -0.91
N ARG A 227 -5.46 13.38 -1.94
CA ARG A 227 -6.12 13.33 -3.23
C ARG A 227 -5.42 12.30 -4.10
N VAL A 228 -6.17 11.39 -4.69
CA VAL A 228 -5.64 10.45 -5.68
C VAL A 228 -6.36 10.70 -7.00
N GLU A 229 -5.62 11.18 -7.99
CA GLU A 229 -6.11 11.47 -9.33
C GLU A 229 -5.90 10.26 -10.23
N TYR A 230 -6.90 9.99 -11.04
CA TYR A 230 -6.94 8.88 -11.97
C TYR A 230 -7.21 9.40 -13.38
N ARG A 231 -6.48 8.83 -14.34
CA ARG A 231 -6.81 8.89 -15.76
C ARG A 231 -6.90 7.46 -16.26
N LEU A 232 -8.12 7.03 -16.57
CA LEU A 232 -8.41 5.71 -17.11
C LEU A 232 -8.56 5.79 -18.62
N THR A 233 -7.80 5.00 -19.36
CA THR A 233 -8.01 4.71 -20.78
C THR A 233 -8.56 3.29 -20.89
N ILE A 234 -9.72 3.13 -21.52
CA ILE A 234 -10.41 1.84 -21.69
C ILE A 234 -11.01 1.76 -23.09
N GLU A 235 -11.17 0.56 -23.64
CA GLU A 235 -11.94 0.36 -24.88
C GLU A 235 -13.37 0.94 -24.76
N ALA A 236 -13.82 1.58 -25.84
CA ALA A 236 -15.10 2.27 -25.83
C ALA A 236 -16.26 1.32 -25.48
N GLY A 237 -17.12 1.76 -24.56
CA GLY A 237 -18.26 0.97 -24.10
C GLY A 237 -17.90 -0.29 -23.28
N GLN A 238 -16.65 -0.45 -22.82
CA GLN A 238 -16.25 -1.54 -21.93
C GLN A 238 -16.32 -1.19 -20.43
N LEU A 239 -16.57 0.08 -20.09
CA LEU A 239 -16.64 0.54 -18.70
C LEU A 239 -17.74 -0.20 -17.90
N GLY A 240 -17.31 -0.87 -16.81
CA GLY A 240 -18.20 -1.58 -15.89
C GLY A 240 -18.58 -3.00 -16.33
N LYS A 241 -18.11 -3.46 -17.51
CA LYS A 241 -18.27 -4.86 -17.93
C LYS A 241 -17.30 -5.77 -17.19
N GLU A 242 -17.71 -7.02 -16.96
CA GLU A 242 -16.94 -7.99 -16.18
C GLU A 242 -15.56 -8.27 -16.78
N GLU A 243 -15.48 -8.35 -18.12
CA GLU A 243 -14.25 -8.63 -18.87
C GLU A 243 -13.20 -7.50 -18.78
N SER A 244 -13.64 -6.27 -18.47
CA SER A 244 -12.79 -5.07 -18.36
C SER A 244 -12.85 -4.45 -16.96
N MET A 245 -13.15 -5.27 -15.95
CA MET A 245 -13.29 -4.81 -14.57
C MET A 245 -11.94 -4.36 -14.02
N ILE A 246 -11.92 -3.22 -13.30
CA ILE A 246 -10.70 -2.61 -12.81
C ILE A 246 -10.67 -2.75 -11.28
N PRO A 247 -9.82 -3.64 -10.69
CA PRO A 247 -9.69 -3.99 -9.26
C PRO A 247 -9.48 -2.88 -8.23
N ARG A 248 -9.86 -1.65 -8.51
CA ARG A 248 -9.51 -0.47 -7.72
C ARG A 248 -10.61 -0.10 -6.75
N LEU A 249 -10.20 0.14 -5.53
CA LEU A 249 -11.03 0.68 -4.47
C LEU A 249 -10.82 2.20 -4.38
N GLY A 250 -11.92 2.96 -4.48
CA GLY A 250 -11.91 4.38 -4.15
C GLY A 250 -11.75 4.55 -2.64
N CYS A 251 -12.41 3.70 -1.87
CA CYS A 251 -12.13 3.48 -0.45
C CYS A 251 -12.34 2.00 -0.11
N ALA A 252 -12.05 1.60 1.14
CA ALA A 252 -12.27 0.22 1.60
C ALA A 252 -13.74 -0.29 1.42
N HIS A 253 -14.66 0.61 1.09
CA HIS A 253 -16.10 0.37 0.96
C HIS A 253 -16.64 0.56 -0.47
N ARG A 254 -15.92 1.23 -1.38
CA ARG A 254 -16.43 1.55 -2.73
C ARG A 254 -15.43 1.24 -3.82
N ALA A 255 -15.88 0.56 -4.87
CA ALA A 255 -15.10 0.29 -6.06
C ALA A 255 -15.12 1.51 -6.99
N VAL A 256 -13.98 1.77 -7.63
CA VAL A 256 -13.85 2.88 -8.57
C VAL A 256 -14.64 2.61 -9.84
N ASP A 257 -14.53 1.41 -10.39
CA ASP A 257 -15.11 1.00 -11.65
C ASP A 257 -16.64 0.97 -11.62
N LEU A 258 -17.25 0.35 -10.60
CA LEU A 258 -18.70 0.34 -10.44
C LEU A 258 -19.26 1.74 -10.23
N TRP A 259 -18.59 2.56 -9.42
CA TRP A 259 -18.99 3.94 -9.23
C TRP A 259 -18.89 4.73 -10.54
N LEU A 260 -17.75 4.64 -11.23
CA LEU A 260 -17.53 5.38 -12.47
C LEU A 260 -18.53 4.95 -13.55
N ALA A 261 -18.81 3.65 -13.68
CA ALA A 261 -19.84 3.13 -14.56
C ALA A 261 -21.23 3.69 -14.20
N SER A 262 -21.60 3.73 -12.91
CA SER A 262 -22.90 4.28 -12.49
C SER A 262 -23.08 5.77 -12.82
N VAL A 263 -21.99 6.54 -12.76
CA VAL A 263 -22.01 7.99 -13.03
C VAL A 263 -21.92 8.29 -14.52
N CYS A 264 -21.15 7.50 -15.27
CA CYS A 264 -20.88 7.73 -16.68
C CYS A 264 -21.85 7.00 -17.62
N ASN A 265 -22.48 5.90 -17.22
CA ASN A 265 -23.44 5.18 -18.07
C ASN A 265 -24.86 5.75 -17.99
N ALA A 266 -25.14 6.70 -17.08
CA ALA A 266 -26.39 7.44 -17.00
C ALA A 266 -26.46 8.56 -18.08
N TYR A 267 -26.17 8.20 -19.33
CA TYR A 267 -26.20 9.10 -20.48
C TYR A 267 -27.65 9.39 -20.89
N ASP A 268 -28.16 10.57 -20.49
CA ASP A 268 -29.14 11.31 -21.30
C ASP A 268 -28.38 12.39 -22.07
N ALA A 269 -28.55 12.39 -23.39
CA ALA A 269 -27.66 12.99 -24.38
C ALA A 269 -27.64 14.55 -24.44
N PHE A 270 -28.17 15.27 -23.45
CA PHE A 270 -28.48 16.69 -23.66
C PHE A 270 -28.05 17.69 -22.59
N ASP A 271 -27.23 17.33 -21.60
CA ASP A 271 -26.81 18.34 -20.62
C ASP A 271 -25.33 18.26 -20.23
N ARG A 272 -24.59 19.31 -20.59
CA ARG A 272 -23.29 19.63 -20.00
C ARG A 272 -23.53 20.10 -18.56
N THR A 273 -23.83 19.20 -17.64
CA THR A 273 -24.08 19.53 -16.23
C THR A 273 -23.10 18.88 -15.26
N ALA A 274 -22.65 19.73 -14.33
CA ALA A 274 -22.06 19.55 -13.00
C ALA A 274 -21.19 18.31 -12.71
N SER A 275 -20.03 18.57 -12.09
CA SER A 275 -19.20 17.54 -11.46
C SER A 275 -20.03 16.66 -10.52
N HIS A 276 -19.97 15.34 -10.71
CA HIS A 276 -20.67 14.41 -9.83
C HIS A 276 -19.77 14.04 -8.65
N ILE A 277 -20.25 14.31 -7.44
CA ILE A 277 -19.55 14.01 -6.19
C ILE A 277 -20.37 12.96 -5.44
N SER A 278 -19.72 11.85 -5.09
CA SER A 278 -20.32 10.89 -4.17
C SER A 278 -19.41 10.68 -2.97
N ALA A 279 -19.95 10.79 -1.76
CA ALA A 279 -19.22 10.47 -0.54
C ALA A 279 -19.62 9.09 -0.02
N CYS A 280 -18.65 8.32 0.45
CA CYS A 280 -18.91 7.07 1.17
C CYS A 280 -19.48 7.39 2.56
N SER A 281 -20.62 6.78 2.91
CA SER A 281 -21.30 7.01 4.19
C SER A 281 -20.48 6.58 5.41
N ILE A 282 -19.56 5.61 5.22
CA ILE A 282 -18.79 4.99 6.31
C ILE A 282 -17.49 5.77 6.59
N CYS A 283 -16.75 6.14 5.55
CA CYS A 283 -15.41 6.73 5.69
C CYS A 283 -15.32 8.19 5.21
N ASN A 284 -16.41 8.74 4.68
CA ASN A 284 -16.49 10.08 4.10
C ASN A 284 -15.48 10.36 2.97
N THR A 285 -14.92 9.31 2.36
CA THR A 285 -14.11 9.44 1.15
C THR A 285 -14.99 9.93 0.02
N SER A 286 -14.58 11.03 -0.61
CA SER A 286 -15.28 11.59 -1.76
C SER A 286 -14.70 11.00 -3.05
N LEU A 287 -15.57 10.61 -3.98
CA LEU A 287 -15.24 10.25 -5.35
C LEU A 287 -15.85 11.32 -6.25
N ILE A 288 -15.01 11.97 -7.06
CA ILE A 288 -15.39 13.11 -7.87
C ILE A 288 -15.08 12.81 -9.34
N CYS A 289 -16.10 12.90 -10.18
CA CYS A 289 -15.96 12.88 -11.63
C CYS A 289 -16.28 14.28 -12.17
N PRO A 290 -15.27 15.05 -12.61
CA PRO A 290 -15.49 16.42 -13.11
C PRO A 290 -16.39 16.50 -14.34
N ARG A 291 -16.53 15.42 -15.10
CA ARG A 291 -17.29 15.35 -16.35
C ARG A 291 -18.18 14.11 -16.37
N LYS A 292 -19.43 14.25 -16.81
CA LYS A 292 -20.29 13.10 -17.09
C LYS A 292 -19.92 12.51 -18.45
N GLY A 293 -19.06 11.50 -18.45
CA GLY A 293 -18.66 10.78 -19.66
C GLY A 293 -17.18 10.94 -20.07
N PRO A 294 -16.74 10.15 -21.06
CA PRO A 294 -15.34 10.11 -21.47
C PRO A 294 -14.91 11.34 -22.28
N LEU A 295 -13.63 11.69 -22.14
CA LEU A 295 -12.88 12.45 -23.11
C LEU A 295 -12.66 11.53 -24.33
N ARG A 296 -13.41 11.74 -25.41
CA ARG A 296 -13.11 11.08 -26.68
C ARG A 296 -11.80 11.64 -27.21
N VAL A 297 -10.75 10.83 -27.21
CA VAL A 297 -9.45 11.18 -27.78
C VAL A 297 -9.45 10.64 -29.21
N ASP A 298 -9.60 11.53 -30.19
CA ASP A 298 -9.69 11.26 -31.63
C ASP A 298 -10.76 10.22 -32.05
N GLU A 299 -11.61 10.56 -33.00
CA GLU A 299 -12.71 9.70 -33.49
C GLU A 299 -12.25 8.35 -34.11
N GLY A 300 -10.94 8.07 -34.14
CA GLY A 300 -10.35 6.83 -34.65
C GLY A 300 -9.60 5.96 -33.63
N SER A 301 -9.48 6.35 -32.35
CA SER A 301 -8.67 5.58 -31.38
C SER A 301 -9.36 4.34 -30.81
N GLY A 302 -10.70 4.30 -30.83
CA GLY A 302 -11.49 3.22 -30.23
C GLY A 302 -11.48 3.18 -28.70
N HIS A 303 -10.89 4.19 -28.04
CA HIS A 303 -10.76 4.25 -26.58
C HIS A 303 -11.48 5.44 -25.95
N ASP A 304 -12.10 5.18 -24.81
CA ASP A 304 -12.69 6.18 -23.92
C ASP A 304 -11.69 6.55 -22.80
N VAL A 305 -11.51 7.86 -22.55
CA VAL A 305 -10.64 8.34 -21.47
C VAL A 305 -11.45 9.02 -20.36
N TYR A 306 -11.33 8.56 -19.12
CA TYR A 306 -12.01 9.12 -17.95
C TYR A 306 -11.01 9.76 -16.99
N ASP A 307 -11.19 11.05 -16.70
CA ASP A 307 -10.47 11.75 -15.64
C ASP A 307 -11.37 11.85 -14.40
N PHE A 308 -10.91 11.37 -13.25
CA PHE A 308 -11.62 11.43 -11.98
C PHE A 308 -10.64 11.40 -10.81
N TYR A 309 -11.09 11.71 -9.61
CA TYR A 309 -10.24 11.65 -8.43
C TYR A 309 -11.01 11.29 -7.18
N ILE A 310 -10.29 10.84 -6.17
CA ILE A 310 -10.82 10.59 -4.84
C ILE A 310 -10.10 11.47 -3.82
N GLU A 311 -10.80 11.81 -2.74
CA GLU A 311 -10.23 12.54 -1.61
C GLU A 311 -10.50 11.78 -0.31
N LYS A 312 -9.42 11.39 0.37
CA LYS A 312 -9.45 10.71 1.66
C LYS A 312 -8.95 11.65 2.75
N CYS A 313 -9.59 11.63 3.91
CA CYS A 313 -9.03 12.21 5.12
C CYS A 313 -8.48 11.09 6.00
N LEU A 314 -7.17 11.12 6.26
CA LEU A 314 -6.48 10.11 7.07
C LEU A 314 -6.35 10.52 8.55
N GLY A 315 -7.09 11.55 8.96
CA GLY A 315 -7.11 12.09 10.32
C GLY A 315 -6.02 13.14 10.59
N PRO A 316 -5.90 13.60 11.84
CA PRO A 316 -4.96 14.64 12.24
C PRO A 316 -3.51 14.19 12.11
N GLY A 317 -2.60 15.10 11.77
CA GLY A 317 -1.17 14.86 11.63
C GLY A 317 -0.40 14.90 12.96
N ASN A 318 -0.99 15.44 14.03
CA ASN A 318 -0.36 15.61 15.34
C ASN A 318 -0.63 14.48 16.34
N VAL A 319 -1.43 13.46 15.95
CA VAL A 319 -1.77 12.34 16.84
C VAL A 319 -0.79 11.18 16.64
N SER A 320 -0.24 10.66 17.74
CA SER A 320 0.77 9.58 17.74
C SER A 320 0.20 8.16 17.72
N ILE A 321 -1.12 8.02 17.85
CA ILE A 321 -1.85 6.75 17.82
C ILE A 321 -2.99 6.80 16.78
N PRO A 322 -3.37 5.66 16.19
CA PRO A 322 -4.47 5.62 15.23
C PRO A 322 -5.81 5.96 15.89
N ASP A 323 -6.59 6.81 15.22
CA ASP A 323 -7.93 7.20 15.61
C ASP A 323 -9.00 6.52 14.74
N HIS A 324 -10.27 6.85 14.99
CA HIS A 324 -11.38 6.31 14.21
C HIS A 324 -11.33 6.74 12.74
N GLN A 325 -10.89 7.97 12.45
CA GLN A 325 -10.78 8.48 11.07
C GLN A 325 -9.76 7.69 10.25
N TRP A 326 -8.62 7.34 10.83
CA TRP A 326 -7.68 6.40 10.23
C TRP A 326 -8.30 5.01 10.05
N ALA A 327 -8.94 4.51 11.12
CA ALA A 327 -9.49 3.16 11.18
C ALA A 327 -10.51 2.88 10.08
N VAL A 328 -11.39 3.81 9.74
CA VAL A 328 -12.40 3.62 8.69
C VAL A 328 -11.82 3.67 7.28
N GLN A 329 -10.58 4.12 7.09
CA GLN A 329 -9.94 4.18 5.77
C GLN A 329 -9.14 2.92 5.43
N ARG A 330 -8.92 2.04 6.42
CA ARG A 330 -8.05 0.87 6.26
C ARG A 330 -8.70 -0.21 5.39
N ILE A 331 -7.88 -0.84 4.56
CA ILE A 331 -8.25 -2.07 3.84
C ILE A 331 -7.89 -3.32 4.64
N HIS A 332 -7.05 -3.18 5.67
CA HIS A 332 -6.73 -4.25 6.61
C HIS A 332 -6.49 -3.74 8.04
N PRO A 333 -7.07 -4.41 9.06
CA PRO A 333 -8.14 -5.38 8.90
C PRO A 333 -9.39 -4.71 8.31
N ALA A 334 -10.04 -5.37 7.35
CA ALA A 334 -11.38 -5.00 6.92
C ALA A 334 -12.29 -4.99 8.16
N GLY A 335 -13.08 -3.93 8.34
CA GLY A 335 -13.92 -3.71 9.52
C GLY A 335 -14.93 -4.83 9.77
N ASP A 336 -15.38 -4.98 11.03
CA ASP A 336 -16.28 -6.07 11.41
C ASP A 336 -17.66 -5.95 10.74
N ARG A 337 -18.16 -7.10 10.25
CA ARG A 337 -19.39 -7.25 9.47
C ARG A 337 -20.67 -6.94 10.25
N ARG A 338 -20.63 -7.02 11.59
CA ARG A 338 -21.84 -7.08 12.44
C ARG A 338 -22.37 -5.74 12.96
N ALA A 339 -21.63 -4.64 12.82
CA ALA A 339 -21.93 -3.39 13.53
C ALA A 339 -22.80 -2.36 12.78
N VAL A 340 -23.13 -2.56 11.49
CA VAL A 340 -23.94 -1.58 10.74
C VAL A 340 -24.90 -2.33 9.83
N GLY A 341 -26.20 -2.16 10.07
CA GLY A 341 -27.28 -2.72 9.26
C GLY A 341 -27.26 -2.22 7.82
N ASP A 342 -27.76 -3.05 6.91
CA ASP A 342 -28.20 -2.75 5.54
C ASP A 342 -27.50 -1.58 4.83
N CYS A 343 -26.18 -1.65 4.68
CA CYS A 343 -25.48 -0.81 3.71
C CYS A 343 -24.90 -1.72 2.62
N ASP A 344 -25.42 -1.60 1.40
CA ASP A 344 -24.88 -2.20 0.16
C ASP A 344 -23.41 -1.80 -0.10
N GLU A 345 -22.89 -0.79 0.62
CA GLU A 345 -21.54 -0.25 0.53
C GLU A 345 -20.44 -1.11 1.18
N ARG A 346 -20.74 -2.31 1.71
CA ARG A 346 -19.71 -3.16 2.36
C ARG A 346 -19.01 -4.09 1.40
N TYR A 347 -19.60 -4.33 0.24
CA TYR A 347 -18.99 -5.10 -0.83
C TYR A 347 -18.90 -4.20 -2.03
N PRO A 348 -17.81 -3.42 -2.15
CA PRO A 348 -17.56 -2.66 -3.35
C PRO A 348 -17.64 -3.51 -4.62
N TRP A 349 -17.53 -4.84 -4.46
CA TRP A 349 -17.61 -5.84 -5.50
C TRP A 349 -18.61 -6.94 -5.10
N GLY A 350 -19.76 -6.63 -4.51
CA GLY A 350 -20.70 -7.69 -4.10
C GLY A 350 -21.26 -8.46 -5.32
N PRO A 351 -21.34 -9.80 -5.33
CA PRO A 351 -21.93 -10.56 -6.44
C PRO A 351 -23.32 -10.06 -6.86
N ARG A 352 -24.11 -9.54 -5.90
CA ARG A 352 -25.44 -8.98 -6.12
C ARG A 352 -25.46 -7.69 -6.94
N GLN A 353 -24.36 -6.92 -6.96
CA GLN A 353 -24.28 -5.64 -7.68
C GLN A 353 -23.95 -5.82 -9.17
N TYR A 354 -23.47 -6.99 -9.59
CA TYR A 354 -23.16 -7.31 -10.98
C TYR A 354 -24.34 -7.90 -11.75
N HIS A 355 -25.50 -8.08 -11.10
CA HIS A 355 -26.77 -8.29 -11.79
C HIS A 355 -27.36 -6.94 -12.21
N ILE A 356 -26.60 -6.16 -12.98
CA ILE A 356 -27.16 -5.02 -13.72
C ILE A 356 -28.00 -5.67 -14.81
N ARG A 357 -29.32 -5.43 -14.77
CA ARG A 357 -30.30 -5.97 -15.72
C ARG A 357 -29.79 -5.79 -17.15
N SER A 358 -29.61 -6.92 -17.81
CA SER A 358 -29.49 -7.08 -19.26
C SER A 358 -30.65 -6.44 -19.99
#